data_AF-A0A3S3PN42-F1
#
_entry.id   AF-A0A3S3PN42-F1
#
_cell.length_a   1.000
_cell.length_b   1.000
_cell.length_c   1.000
_cell.angle_alpha   90.00
_cell.angle_beta   90.00
_cell.angle_gamma   90.00
#
_symmetry.space_group_name_H-M   'P 1'
#
loop_
_entity.id
_entity.type
_entity.pdbx_description
1 polymer ?
#
loop_
_entity_poly.entity_id
_entity_poly.type
_entity_poly.pdbx_seq_one_letter_code
_entity_poly.pdbx_strand_id
1 'polypeptide(L)'
;MKYLLILSLLLSSLSGFAQKPANNPIDIELSLLISRKAQYERWRDFAKEISDASYANKYAYKRDSVCQLYMDMIRTIKKSREVYLVHINKAIKAGKVDYDGAKGILYNYFNQSLSSNDWDLYFLPRLEAYKIIKRSLFEKNERQLPERTDLYTKKGGKGRVGFTVPPIDAKDTLKSRGDQEIH
;
A
#
# COMPACT_ATOMS: atom_id res chain seq x y z
N MET A 1 16.59 30.59 48.02
CA MET A 1 15.59 30.56 46.92
C MET A 1 16.21 30.52 45.52
N LYS A 2 17.35 31.18 45.24
CA LYS A 2 18.00 31.15 43.91
C LYS A 2 18.36 29.74 43.39
N TYR A 3 18.77 28.83 44.28
CA TYR A 3 19.15 27.46 43.89
C TYR A 3 17.97 26.53 43.55
N LEU A 4 16.74 26.85 44.01
CA LEU A 4 15.54 26.08 43.69
C LEU A 4 15.09 26.28 42.23
N LEU A 5 15.28 27.49 41.69
CA LEU A 5 14.99 27.79 40.28
C LEU A 5 15.96 27.08 39.33
N ILE A 6 17.24 26.98 39.72
CA ILE A 6 18.27 26.29 38.93
C ILE A 6 18.02 24.78 38.89
N LEU A 7 17.62 24.19 40.02
CA LEU A 7 17.27 22.77 40.10
C LEU A 7 16.01 22.45 39.27
N SER A 8 15.01 23.34 39.31
CA SER A 8 13.81 23.25 38.45
C SER A 8 14.13 23.32 36.95
N LEU A 9 15.09 24.15 36.54
CA LEU A 9 15.51 24.26 35.13
C LEU A 9 16.30 23.02 34.66
N LEU A 10 17.11 22.42 35.54
CA LEU A 10 17.87 21.19 35.26
C LEU A 10 17.00 19.94 35.18
N LEU A 11 15.90 19.89 35.93
CA LEU A 11 14.93 18.78 35.88
C LEU A 11 14.02 18.85 34.65
N SER A 12 13.79 20.03 34.09
CA SER A 12 12.95 20.21 32.90
C SER A 12 13.69 19.91 31.59
N SER A 13 15.03 19.96 31.57
CA SER A 13 15.85 19.56 30.42
C SER A 13 16.03 18.04 30.28
N LEU A 14 15.62 17.23 31.27
CA LEU A 14 15.58 15.76 31.18
C LEU A 14 14.42 15.24 30.34
N SER A 15 13.52 16.10 29.88
CA SER A 15 12.53 15.77 28.84
C SER A 15 13.22 15.78 27.47
N GLY A 16 14.21 14.90 27.30
CA GLY A 16 14.67 14.53 25.97
C GLY A 16 13.45 13.95 25.26
N PHE A 17 12.85 14.73 24.36
CA PHE A 17 11.95 14.20 23.36
C PHE A 17 12.73 13.10 22.67
N ALA A 18 12.46 11.85 23.03
CA ALA A 18 12.90 10.70 22.27
C ALA A 18 12.25 10.87 20.91
N GLN A 19 12.99 11.47 19.97
CA GLN A 19 12.59 11.55 18.58
C GLN A 19 12.30 10.10 18.18
N LYS A 20 11.02 9.79 17.95
CA LYS A 20 10.64 8.45 17.51
C LYS A 20 11.51 8.13 16.29
N PRO A 21 12.12 6.94 16.24
CA PRO A 21 12.96 6.58 15.10
C PRO A 21 12.12 6.72 13.83
N ALA A 22 12.72 7.36 12.81
CA ALA A 22 12.10 7.43 11.49
C ALA A 22 11.73 6.02 11.03
N ASN A 23 10.61 5.89 10.30
CA ASN A 23 10.14 4.61 9.80
C ASN A 23 11.25 3.88 9.04
N ASN A 24 11.43 2.59 9.31
CA ASN A 24 12.44 1.78 8.62
C ASN A 24 12.18 1.83 7.10
N PRO A 25 13.20 2.04 6.26
CA PRO A 25 13.05 2.04 4.80
C PRO A 25 12.35 0.80 4.25
N ILE A 26 12.63 -0.37 4.82
CA ILE A 26 11.98 -1.63 4.45
C ILE A 26 10.47 -1.57 4.74
N ASP A 27 10.06 -0.98 5.86
CA ASP A 27 8.63 -0.85 6.17
C ASP A 27 7.92 0.06 5.15
N ILE A 28 8.59 1.13 4.72
CA ILE A 28 8.09 2.05 3.70
C ILE A 28 7.93 1.31 2.37
N GLU A 29 8.93 0.55 1.95
CA GLU A 29 8.89 -0.20 0.69
C GLU A 29 7.82 -1.30 0.70
N LEU A 30 7.69 -2.06 1.79
CA LEU A 30 6.63 -3.07 1.90
C LEU A 30 5.23 -2.43 1.91
N SER A 31 5.09 -1.23 2.50
CA SER A 31 3.84 -0.46 2.42
C SER A 31 3.54 -0.02 1.00
N LEU A 32 4.56 0.47 0.30
CA LEU A 32 4.44 0.92 -1.08
C LEU A 32 4.08 -0.25 -2.01
N LEU A 33 4.63 -1.44 -1.79
CA LEU A 33 4.28 -2.66 -2.53
C LEU A 33 2.77 -2.93 -2.48
N ILE A 34 2.19 -2.90 -1.27
CA ILE A 34 0.75 -3.15 -1.08
C ILE A 34 -0.08 -2.02 -1.70
N SER A 35 0.37 -0.77 -1.57
CA SER A 35 -0.28 0.37 -2.23
C SER A 35 -0.30 0.23 -3.75
N ARG A 36 0.81 -0.20 -4.37
CA ARG A 36 0.89 -0.46 -5.81
C ARG A 36 -0.01 -1.61 -6.26
N LYS A 37 -0.08 -2.69 -5.48
CA LYS A 37 -1.07 -3.77 -5.69
C LYS A 37 -2.50 -3.21 -5.74
N ALA A 38 -2.91 -2.45 -4.73
CA ALA A 38 -4.27 -1.91 -4.65
C ALA A 38 -4.56 -0.92 -5.80
N GLN A 39 -3.59 -0.10 -6.20
CA GLN A 39 -3.71 0.79 -7.36
C GLN A 39 -3.83 0.03 -8.68
N TYR A 40 -3.03 -1.04 -8.86
CA TYR A 40 -3.11 -1.89 -10.04
C TYR A 40 -4.50 -2.53 -10.15
N GLU A 41 -4.99 -3.12 -9.06
CA GLU A 41 -6.33 -3.72 -9.01
C GLU A 41 -7.42 -2.71 -9.36
N ARG A 42 -7.32 -1.49 -8.80
CA ARG A 42 -8.23 -0.38 -9.12
C ARG A 42 -8.27 -0.04 -10.60
N TRP A 43 -7.11 0.21 -11.21
CA TRP A 43 -7.05 0.59 -12.63
C TRP A 43 -7.47 -0.55 -13.55
N ARG A 44 -7.15 -1.80 -13.17
CA ARG A 44 -7.59 -2.99 -13.88
C ARG A 44 -9.11 -3.11 -13.89
N ASP A 45 -9.77 -2.73 -12.80
CA ASP A 45 -11.22 -2.77 -12.70
C ASP A 45 -11.85 -1.64 -13.51
N PHE A 46 -11.37 -0.39 -13.36
CA PHE A 46 -11.86 0.74 -14.17
C PHE A 46 -11.71 0.51 -15.67
N ALA A 47 -10.63 -0.14 -16.12
CA ALA A 47 -10.45 -0.46 -17.54
C ALA A 47 -11.47 -1.49 -18.07
N LYS A 48 -12.14 -2.26 -17.19
CA LYS A 48 -13.13 -3.28 -17.58
C LYS A 48 -14.56 -2.77 -17.67
N GLU A 49 -14.96 -1.80 -16.84
CA GLU A 49 -16.37 -1.36 -16.82
C GLU A 49 -16.70 -0.26 -17.83
N ILE A 50 -15.71 0.34 -18.45
CA ILE A 50 -15.94 1.48 -19.32
C ILE A 50 -16.24 1.03 -20.74
N SER A 51 -17.41 1.42 -21.24
CA SER A 51 -17.88 1.14 -22.60
C SER A 51 -17.24 2.03 -23.66
N ASP A 52 -16.75 3.21 -23.29
CA ASP A 52 -16.07 4.14 -24.19
C ASP A 52 -14.60 3.71 -24.41
N ALA A 53 -14.24 3.47 -25.68
CA ALA A 53 -12.93 2.99 -26.06
C ALA A 53 -11.78 3.96 -25.71
N SER A 54 -12.00 5.28 -25.77
CA SER A 54 -10.98 6.27 -25.43
C SER A 54 -10.64 6.23 -23.94
N TYR A 55 -11.68 6.16 -23.10
CA TYR A 55 -11.51 6.07 -21.66
C TYR A 55 -10.95 4.71 -21.23
N ALA A 56 -11.40 3.60 -21.84
CA ALA A 56 -10.86 2.27 -21.60
C ALA A 56 -9.33 2.23 -21.86
N ASN A 57 -8.87 2.82 -22.97
CA ASN A 57 -7.44 2.88 -23.31
C ASN A 57 -6.62 3.66 -22.27
N LYS A 58 -7.13 4.79 -21.77
CA LYS A 58 -6.44 5.59 -20.73
C LYS A 58 -6.28 4.82 -19.41
N TYR A 59 -7.32 4.14 -18.96
CA TYR A 59 -7.24 3.35 -17.73
C TYR A 59 -6.41 2.07 -17.92
N ALA A 60 -6.42 1.46 -19.10
CA ALA A 60 -5.50 0.39 -19.46
C ALA A 60 -4.03 0.84 -19.39
N TYR A 61 -3.70 2.03 -19.91
CA TYR A 61 -2.35 2.58 -19.79
C TYR A 61 -1.94 2.79 -18.32
N LYS A 62 -2.82 3.37 -17.49
CA LYS A 62 -2.56 3.52 -16.04
C LYS A 62 -2.39 2.18 -15.34
N ARG A 63 -3.23 1.19 -15.68
CA ARG A 63 -3.11 -0.19 -15.18
C ARG A 63 -1.74 -0.76 -15.50
N ASP A 64 -1.31 -0.66 -16.75
CA ASP A 64 -0.06 -1.28 -17.21
C ASP A 64 1.16 -0.59 -16.58
N SER A 65 1.16 0.73 -16.49
CA SER A 65 2.20 1.49 -15.80
C SER A 65 2.33 1.10 -14.32
N VAL A 66 1.20 1.01 -13.60
CA VAL A 66 1.23 0.61 -12.18
C VAL A 66 1.58 -0.86 -12.02
N CYS A 67 1.14 -1.72 -12.94
CA CYS A 67 1.50 -3.15 -12.96
C CYS A 67 3.00 -3.32 -13.10
N GLN A 68 3.65 -2.59 -14.01
CA GLN A 68 5.10 -2.63 -14.18
C GLN A 68 5.82 -2.26 -12.88
N LEU A 69 5.45 -1.13 -12.26
CA LEU A 69 6.04 -0.69 -10.99
C LEU A 69 5.85 -1.75 -9.88
N TYR A 70 4.65 -2.32 -9.78
CA TYR A 70 4.33 -3.36 -8.81
C TYR A 70 5.19 -4.61 -9.00
N MET A 71 5.32 -5.09 -10.24
CA MET A 71 6.09 -6.28 -10.57
C MET A 71 7.60 -6.05 -10.41
N ASP A 72 8.10 -4.85 -10.71
CA ASP A 72 9.49 -4.48 -10.49
C ASP A 72 9.83 -4.44 -9.00
N MET A 73 8.92 -3.93 -8.16
CA MET A 73 9.08 -4.00 -6.69
C MET A 73 9.16 -5.45 -6.19
N ILE A 74 8.28 -6.34 -6.69
CA ILE A 74 8.34 -7.77 -6.33
C ILE A 74 9.68 -8.36 -6.74
N ARG A 75 10.18 -8.03 -7.94
CA ARG A 75 11.48 -8.51 -8.41
C ARG A 75 12.61 -8.06 -7.49
N THR A 76 12.64 -6.79 -7.11
CA THR A 76 13.63 -6.22 -6.18
C THR A 76 13.56 -6.90 -4.82
N ILE A 77 12.36 -7.07 -4.26
CA ILE A 77 12.14 -7.72 -2.97
C ILE A 77 12.62 -9.18 -2.99
N LYS A 78 12.32 -9.91 -4.05
CA LYS A 78 12.76 -11.30 -4.23
C LYS A 78 14.28 -11.40 -4.45
N LYS A 79 14.88 -10.45 -5.15
CA LYS A 79 16.34 -10.40 -5.37
C LYS A 79 17.10 -10.15 -4.07
N SER A 80 16.59 -9.29 -3.20
CA SER A 80 17.18 -8.98 -1.89
C SER A 80 16.55 -9.82 -0.76
N ARG A 81 16.26 -11.09 -1.04
CA ARG A 81 15.48 -12.00 -0.17
C ARG A 81 15.89 -11.95 1.30
N GLU A 82 17.19 -12.04 1.57
CA GLU A 82 17.72 -12.13 2.94
C GLU A 82 17.37 -10.90 3.77
N VAL A 83 17.55 -9.70 3.20
CA VAL A 83 17.27 -8.42 3.87
C VAL A 83 15.80 -8.33 4.27
N TYR A 84 14.89 -8.58 3.33
CA TYR A 84 13.45 -8.51 3.60
C TYR A 84 12.97 -9.61 4.54
N LEU A 85 13.48 -10.85 4.40
CA LEU A 85 13.08 -11.95 5.27
C LEU A 85 13.57 -11.76 6.70
N VAL A 86 14.79 -11.28 6.92
CA VAL A 86 15.29 -10.97 8.27
C VAL A 86 14.39 -9.93 8.92
N HIS A 87 14.06 -8.86 8.20
CA HIS A 87 13.19 -7.80 8.70
C HIS A 87 11.77 -8.31 9.02
N ILE A 88 11.15 -9.03 8.08
CA ILE A 88 9.81 -9.59 8.27
C ILE A 88 9.78 -10.60 9.42
N ASN A 89 10.77 -11.50 9.51
CA ASN A 89 10.84 -12.49 10.59
C ASN A 89 11.04 -11.83 11.95
N LYS A 90 11.82 -10.74 12.02
CA LYS A 90 11.97 -9.96 13.26
C LYS A 90 10.63 -9.40 13.71
N ALA A 91 9.86 -8.79 12.80
CA ALA A 91 8.52 -8.27 13.12
C ALA A 91 7.55 -9.38 13.54
N ILE A 92 7.57 -10.52 12.84
CA ILE A 92 6.75 -11.70 13.19
C ILE A 92 7.09 -12.23 14.57
N LYS A 93 8.38 -12.38 14.88
CA LYS A 93 8.84 -12.85 16.20
C LYS A 93 8.48 -11.87 17.32
N ALA A 94 8.54 -10.56 17.05
CA ALA A 94 8.15 -9.53 17.99
C ALA A 94 6.62 -9.41 18.15
N GLY A 95 5.83 -10.01 17.26
CA GLY A 95 4.37 -9.89 17.26
C GLY A 95 3.87 -8.49 16.90
N LYS A 96 4.72 -7.62 16.35
CA LYS A 96 4.38 -6.24 15.99
C LYS A 96 5.29 -5.68 14.91
N VAL A 97 4.80 -4.66 14.21
CA VAL A 97 5.59 -3.80 13.33
C VAL A 97 5.68 -2.42 13.98
N ASP A 98 6.89 -1.99 14.33
CA ASP A 98 7.14 -0.68 14.91
C ASP A 98 7.15 0.37 13.79
N TYR A 99 5.96 0.90 13.46
CA TYR A 99 5.74 1.88 12.40
C TYR A 99 4.96 3.08 12.94
N ASP A 100 5.43 4.29 12.66
CA ASP A 100 4.87 5.55 13.20
C ASP A 100 3.69 6.10 12.39
N GLY A 101 3.31 5.45 11.28
CA GLY A 101 2.12 5.81 10.51
C GLY A 101 0.88 4.97 10.83
N ALA A 102 -0.05 4.88 9.87
CA ALA A 102 -1.30 4.16 10.05
C ALA A 102 -1.09 2.69 10.46
N LYS A 103 -1.84 2.23 11.49
CA LYS A 103 -1.76 0.85 12.02
C LYS A 103 -2.15 -0.22 11.01
N GLY A 104 -3.03 0.11 10.07
CA GLY A 104 -3.48 -0.75 8.99
C GLY A 104 -3.07 -0.23 7.62
N ILE A 105 -3.00 -1.14 6.66
CA ILE A 105 -2.76 -0.85 5.23
C ILE A 105 -3.97 -1.32 4.45
N LEU A 106 -4.44 -0.50 3.51
CA LEU A 106 -5.47 -0.89 2.56
C LEU A 106 -4.95 -2.02 1.67
N TYR A 107 -5.43 -3.24 1.86
CA TYR A 107 -4.95 -4.43 1.15
C TYR A 107 -5.93 -4.88 0.07
N ASN A 108 -7.21 -5.03 0.44
CA ASN A 108 -8.26 -5.36 -0.52
C ASN A 108 -8.80 -4.05 -1.06
N TYR A 109 -8.56 -3.77 -2.34
CA TYR A 109 -9.15 -2.60 -2.98
C TYR A 109 -10.69 -2.68 -2.98
N PHE A 110 -11.35 -1.53 -2.71
CA PHE A 110 -12.79 -1.33 -2.74
C PHE A 110 -13.13 -0.03 -3.48
N ASN A 111 -14.33 0.03 -4.07
CA ASN A 111 -14.76 1.15 -4.91
C ASN A 111 -16.01 1.90 -4.38
N GLN A 112 -16.51 1.57 -3.19
CA GLN A 112 -17.72 2.18 -2.64
C GLN A 112 -17.47 2.88 -1.30
N SER A 113 -18.43 3.70 -0.90
CA SER A 113 -18.54 4.18 0.49
C SER A 113 -18.55 2.96 1.41
N LEU A 114 -17.47 2.79 2.18
CA LEU A 114 -17.38 1.76 3.18
C LEU A 114 -18.42 2.03 4.25
N SER A 115 -19.25 1.02 4.55
CA SER A 115 -19.87 1.01 5.86
C SER A 115 -18.75 0.95 6.91
N SER A 116 -18.91 1.66 8.03
CA SER A 116 -17.95 1.62 9.15
C SER A 116 -17.70 0.20 9.66
N ASN A 117 -18.60 -0.74 9.37
CA ASN A 117 -18.59 -2.10 9.90
C ASN A 117 -17.74 -3.06 9.05
N ASP A 118 -17.29 -2.65 7.86
CA ASP A 118 -16.55 -3.52 6.94
C ASP A 118 -15.04 -3.20 6.86
N TRP A 119 -14.51 -2.32 7.71
CA TRP A 119 -13.12 -1.87 7.61
C TRP A 119 -12.09 -3.00 7.75
N ASP A 120 -12.37 -4.00 8.58
CA ASP A 120 -11.52 -5.17 8.78
C ASP A 120 -11.43 -6.07 7.53
N LEU A 121 -12.38 -5.96 6.60
CA LEU A 121 -12.35 -6.66 5.32
C LEU A 121 -11.36 -6.05 4.35
N TYR A 122 -11.05 -4.76 4.47
CA TYR A 122 -10.26 -4.03 3.47
C TYR A 122 -8.90 -3.60 3.97
N PHE A 123 -8.83 -3.26 5.26
CA PHE A 123 -7.60 -2.86 5.93
C PHE A 123 -7.01 -4.04 6.69
N LEU A 124 -5.72 -4.22 6.50
CA LEU A 124 -4.98 -5.29 7.11
C LEU A 124 -3.96 -4.71 8.09
N PRO A 125 -3.86 -5.24 9.32
CA PRO A 125 -2.74 -4.91 10.21
C PRO A 125 -1.41 -5.16 9.50
N ARG A 126 -0.42 -4.28 9.71
CA ARG A 126 0.90 -4.38 9.05
C ARG A 126 1.58 -5.74 9.24
N LEU A 127 1.47 -6.29 10.44
CA LEU A 127 2.01 -7.61 10.76
C LEU A 127 1.39 -8.71 9.89
N GLU A 128 0.07 -8.66 9.69
CA GLU A 128 -0.63 -9.61 8.82
C GLU A 128 -0.21 -9.40 7.36
N ALA A 129 0.03 -8.15 6.94
CA ALA A 129 0.56 -7.86 5.61
C ALA A 129 1.93 -8.52 5.39
N TYR A 130 2.79 -8.49 6.41
CA TYR A 130 4.12 -9.09 6.33
C TYR A 130 4.04 -10.61 6.27
N LYS A 131 3.12 -11.22 7.01
CA LYS A 131 2.84 -12.66 6.91
C LYS A 131 2.38 -13.04 5.50
N ILE A 132 1.48 -12.26 4.89
CA ILE A 132 1.04 -12.51 3.52
C ILE A 132 2.20 -12.37 2.53
N ILE A 133 3.01 -11.31 2.64
CA ILE A 133 4.18 -11.10 1.78
C ILE A 133 5.17 -12.27 1.94
N LYS A 134 5.45 -12.68 3.18
CA LYS A 134 6.33 -13.82 3.47
C LYS A 134 5.85 -15.09 2.80
N ARG A 135 4.59 -15.45 3.07
CA ARG A 135 3.97 -16.66 2.54
C ARG A 135 3.94 -16.66 1.01
N SER A 136 3.53 -15.56 0.41
CA SER A 136 3.31 -15.48 -1.04
C SER A 136 4.65 -15.44 -1.79
N LEU A 137 5.51 -14.46 -1.47
CA LEU A 137 6.70 -14.19 -2.29
C LEU A 137 7.90 -15.08 -1.94
N PHE A 138 8.02 -15.54 -0.69
CA PHE A 138 9.22 -16.25 -0.23
C PHE A 138 9.01 -17.72 0.08
N GLU A 139 7.85 -18.12 0.60
CA GLU A 139 7.54 -19.53 0.92
C GLU A 139 6.94 -20.25 -0.29
N LYS A 140 5.88 -19.68 -0.90
CA LYS A 140 5.23 -20.24 -2.09
C LYS A 140 5.87 -19.81 -3.41
N ASN A 141 6.77 -18.82 -3.37
CA ASN A 141 7.44 -18.26 -4.55
C ASN A 141 6.47 -17.76 -5.63
N GLU A 142 5.31 -17.24 -5.22
CA GLU A 142 4.29 -16.70 -6.13
C GLU A 142 4.85 -15.51 -6.92
N ARG A 143 4.25 -15.26 -8.09
CA ARG A 143 4.62 -14.14 -8.96
C ARG A 143 4.09 -12.80 -8.47
N GLN A 144 2.99 -12.83 -7.72
CA GLN A 144 2.28 -11.66 -7.21
C GLN A 144 1.68 -11.99 -5.84
N LEU A 145 1.29 -10.94 -5.11
CA LEU A 145 0.53 -11.09 -3.88
C LEU A 145 -0.91 -11.53 -4.20
N PRO A 146 -1.59 -12.26 -3.30
CA PRO A 146 -2.96 -12.67 -3.50
C PRO A 146 -3.87 -11.44 -3.62
N GLU A 147 -4.79 -11.46 -4.57
CA GLU A 147 -5.72 -10.34 -4.79
C GLU A 147 -6.57 -10.07 -3.54
N ARG A 148 -7.03 -11.15 -2.88
CA ARG A 148 -7.86 -11.11 -1.68
C ARG A 148 -7.23 -11.82 -0.49
N THR A 149 -7.49 -11.31 0.70
CA THR A 149 -7.15 -11.98 1.97
C THR A 149 -8.12 -13.13 2.27
N ASP A 150 -7.67 -14.14 3.01
CA ASP A 150 -8.54 -15.25 3.45
C ASP A 150 -9.79 -14.78 4.21
N LEU A 151 -9.67 -13.72 5.04
CA LEU A 151 -10.80 -13.13 5.78
C LEU A 151 -11.88 -12.58 4.84
N TYR A 152 -11.47 -11.83 3.82
CA TYR A 152 -12.36 -11.30 2.78
C TYR A 152 -13.13 -12.41 2.07
N THR A 153 -12.44 -13.49 1.70
CA THR A 153 -13.07 -14.64 1.04
C THR A 153 -14.07 -15.34 1.97
N LYS A 154 -13.72 -15.55 3.24
CA LYS A 154 -14.57 -16.24 4.22
C LYS A 154 -15.84 -15.48 4.58
N LYS A 155 -15.76 -14.16 4.69
CA LYS A 155 -16.93 -13.31 5.02
C LYS A 155 -17.84 -13.03 3.80
N GLY A 156 -17.66 -13.76 2.70
CA GLY A 156 -18.47 -13.61 1.49
C GLY A 156 -18.39 -12.20 0.92
N GLY A 157 -17.18 -11.61 0.94
CA GLY A 157 -16.93 -10.24 0.51
C GLY A 157 -17.77 -9.90 -0.73
N LYS A 158 -18.72 -8.98 -0.56
CA LYS A 158 -19.70 -8.66 -1.61
C LYS A 158 -18.93 -8.32 -2.88
N GLY A 159 -19.34 -8.95 -3.99
CA GLY A 159 -18.84 -8.59 -5.32
C GLY A 159 -18.92 -7.08 -5.51
N ARG A 160 -17.97 -6.53 -6.27
CA ARG A 160 -17.84 -5.09 -6.50
C ARG A 160 -19.15 -4.54 -7.06
N VAL A 161 -19.89 -3.77 -6.27
CA VAL A 161 -21.14 -3.13 -6.75
C VAL A 161 -20.79 -1.76 -7.34
N GLY A 162 -21.52 -1.38 -8.40
CA GLY A 162 -21.57 -0.14 -9.19
C GLY A 162 -20.64 1.05 -8.89
N PHE A 163 -20.13 1.65 -9.97
CA PHE A 163 -19.06 2.66 -10.03
C PHE A 163 -19.56 4.10 -9.95
N THR A 164 -18.73 4.95 -9.33
CA THR A 164 -18.60 6.36 -9.75
C THR A 164 -17.21 6.50 -10.38
N VAL A 165 -17.13 6.62 -11.71
CA VAL A 165 -15.87 6.88 -12.42
C VAL A 165 -15.40 8.28 -12.00
N PRO A 166 -14.20 8.43 -11.39
CA PRO A 166 -13.73 9.76 -11.01
C PRO A 166 -13.58 10.64 -12.26
N PRO A 167 -14.03 11.90 -12.21
CA PRO A 167 -13.88 12.83 -13.33
C PRO A 167 -12.40 13.00 -13.66
N ILE A 168 -12.13 13.20 -14.94
CA ILE A 168 -10.77 13.34 -15.46
C ILE A 168 -10.21 14.72 -15.07
N ASP A 169 -9.05 14.74 -14.44
CA ASP A 169 -8.26 15.98 -14.33
C ASP A 169 -7.80 16.42 -15.72
N ALA A 170 -8.05 17.70 -16.08
CA ALA A 170 -7.67 18.30 -17.36
C ALA A 170 -6.15 18.25 -17.64
N LYS A 171 -5.33 18.01 -16.61
CA LYS A 171 -3.87 17.83 -16.72
C LYS A 171 -3.48 16.48 -17.32
N ASP A 172 -4.35 15.47 -17.28
CA ASP A 172 -4.08 14.13 -17.80
C ASP A 172 -4.40 13.98 -19.31
N THR A 173 -5.11 14.95 -19.91
CA THR A 173 -5.50 14.93 -21.34
C THR A 173 -4.41 15.43 -22.28
N LEU A 174 -3.41 16.17 -21.77
CA LEU A 174 -2.36 16.79 -22.61
C LEU A 174 -1.24 15.83 -23.00
N LYS A 175 -1.06 14.69 -22.33
CA LYS A 175 0.01 13.72 -22.64
C LYS A 175 -0.33 12.68 -23.71
N SER A 176 -1.60 12.56 -24.11
CA SER A 176 -2.04 11.53 -25.06
C SER A 176 -2.13 12.02 -26.51
N ARG A 177 -1.77 13.28 -26.79
CA ARG A 177 -2.05 13.94 -28.08
C ARG A 177 -0.84 14.48 -28.84
N GLY A 178 0.38 14.25 -28.36
CA GLY A 178 1.61 14.58 -29.09
C GLY A 178 2.31 13.29 -29.47
N ASP A 179 2.03 12.77 -30.66
CA ASP A 179 2.91 11.94 -31.52
C ASP A 179 2.11 11.41 -32.73
N GLN A 180 1.35 12.30 -33.37
CA GLN A 180 0.85 12.09 -34.74
C GLN A 180 1.00 13.41 -35.50
N GLU A 181 2.24 13.80 -35.78
CA GLU A 181 2.52 14.64 -36.94
C GLU A 181 2.96 13.71 -38.07
N ILE A 182 1.98 13.40 -38.94
CA ILE A 182 2.23 13.04 -40.33
C ILE A 182 2.36 14.37 -41.05
N HIS A 183 3.55 14.69 -41.57
CA HIS A 183 3.79 15.27 -42.90
C HIS A 183 5.28 15.37 -43.19
#